data_AF-A0A6J7ZUC3-F1
#
_entry.id   AF-A0A6J7ZUC3-F1
#
_cell.length_a   1.000
_cell.length_b   1.000
_cell.length_c   1.000
_cell.angle_alpha   90.00
_cell.angle_beta   90.00
_cell.angle_gamma   90.00
#
_symmetry.space_group_name_H-M   'P 1'
#
loop_
_entity.id
_entity.type
_entity.pdbx_description
1 polymer ?
#
loop_
_entity_poly.entity_id
_entity_poly.type
_entity_poly.pdbx_seq_one_letter_code
_entity_poly.pdbx_strand_id
1 'polypeptide(L)'
;MANAQVRVQLIPHARGHYLAVAGYRYCVKTRKQGRDAELVYWKCTEMDCPGTVNTTDNLVTRFPRDHNHPPSHADIKAKLFLSHLSEKARSCLDSLPTLYDSEIIQFRCREWDEDTRQIVEKIPTFTACKSSLYRQRNTELPRQPATRQNIDLQAEWRETSTGQNFVLSEDGDINKILVFGTSDNLRHLSQANTIFADGTFYASPLLFKQLYIIHALIEEEMYPLIFAFLPDKCQTTYQRLFAILKANSTTS
;
A
#
# COMPACT_ATOMS: atom_id res chain seq x y z
N MET A 1 -23.57 -8.96 40.11
CA MET A 1 -23.16 -9.39 38.75
C MET A 1 -21.93 -8.58 38.39
N ALA A 2 -20.79 -9.22 38.15
CA ALA A 2 -19.54 -8.53 37.88
C ALA A 2 -19.68 -7.72 36.57
N ASN A 3 -19.46 -6.41 36.65
CA ASN A 3 -19.37 -5.54 35.47
C ASN A 3 -18.12 -5.96 34.68
N ALA A 4 -18.29 -6.89 33.74
CA ALA A 4 -17.26 -7.20 32.77
C ALA A 4 -16.96 -5.91 31.99
N GLN A 5 -15.77 -5.34 32.20
CA GLN A 5 -15.31 -4.20 31.44
C GLN A 5 -15.13 -4.64 29.98
N VAL A 6 -16.08 -4.28 29.13
CA VAL A 6 -16.02 -4.58 27.69
C VAL A 6 -15.02 -3.62 27.07
N ARG A 7 -13.85 -4.14 26.68
CA ARG A 7 -12.86 -3.39 25.91
C ARG A 7 -13.45 -3.11 24.53
N VAL A 8 -13.42 -1.85 24.12
CA VAL A 8 -14.02 -1.43 22.86
C VAL A 8 -13.12 -1.76 21.67
N GLN A 9 -13.75 -2.05 20.52
CA GLN A 9 -13.03 -2.14 19.25
C GLN A 9 -13.23 -0.83 18.47
N LEU A 10 -12.12 -0.18 18.10
CA LEU A 10 -12.14 1.02 17.28
C LEU A 10 -11.79 0.67 15.83
N ILE A 11 -12.57 1.19 14.89
CA ILE A 11 -12.37 1.01 13.45
C ILE A 11 -12.02 2.37 12.84
N PRO A 12 -10.80 2.58 12.32
CA PRO A 12 -10.43 3.85 11.71
C PRO A 12 -11.25 4.14 10.44
N HIS A 13 -11.51 5.42 10.21
CA HIS A 13 -12.12 5.94 8.99
C HIS A 13 -11.66 7.38 8.72
N ALA A 14 -12.06 7.97 7.59
CA ALA A 14 -11.54 9.26 7.11
C ALA A 14 -11.61 10.44 8.12
N ARG A 15 -12.53 10.43 9.09
CA ARG A 15 -12.72 11.53 10.06
C ARG A 15 -12.48 11.13 11.52
N GLY A 16 -11.81 10.01 11.76
CA GLY A 16 -11.52 9.50 13.12
C GLY A 16 -11.82 8.02 13.25
N HIS A 17 -12.53 7.62 14.29
CA HIS A 17 -12.81 6.20 14.56
C HIS A 17 -14.32 5.95 14.71
N TYR A 18 -14.77 4.81 14.20
CA TYR A 18 -16.01 4.19 14.64
C TYR A 18 -15.74 3.35 15.87
N LEU A 19 -16.74 3.28 16.74
CA LEU A 19 -16.79 2.36 17.85
C LEU A 19 -17.64 1.15 17.46
N ALA A 20 -17.10 -0.06 17.59
CA ALA A 20 -17.81 -1.32 17.38
C ALA A 20 -17.99 -2.03 18.73
N VAL A 21 -19.24 -2.20 19.15
CA VAL A 21 -19.61 -2.87 20.41
C VAL A 21 -20.93 -3.60 20.24
N ALA A 22 -21.03 -4.84 20.72
CA ALA A 22 -22.26 -5.65 20.73
C ALA A 22 -22.95 -5.77 19.36
N GLY A 23 -22.18 -5.78 18.26
CA GLY A 23 -22.73 -5.89 16.91
C GLY A 23 -23.26 -4.57 16.33
N TYR A 24 -23.06 -3.45 17.02
CA TYR A 24 -23.45 -2.12 16.57
C TYR A 24 -22.24 -1.22 16.31
N ARG A 25 -22.41 -0.29 15.38
CA ARG A 25 -21.40 0.72 15.03
C ARG A 25 -21.86 2.10 15.45
N TYR A 26 -20.96 2.85 16.07
CA TYR A 26 -21.22 4.20 16.55
C TYR A 26 -20.19 5.20 16.05
N CYS A 27 -20.59 6.44 15.84
CA CYS A 27 -19.72 7.57 15.56
C CYS A 27 -19.69 8.55 16.75
N VAL A 28 -18.60 9.31 16.87
CA VAL A 28 -18.44 10.30 17.94
C VAL A 28 -19.52 11.37 17.79
N LYS A 29 -20.30 11.57 18.87
CA LYS A 29 -21.24 12.69 19.00
C LYS A 29 -20.57 13.88 19.67
N THR A 30 -19.89 13.65 20.79
CA THR A 30 -19.26 14.70 21.60
C THR A 30 -18.16 14.12 22.48
N ARG A 31 -17.11 14.89 22.74
CA ARG A 31 -16.06 14.58 23.71
C ARG A 31 -16.11 15.58 24.87
N LYS A 32 -15.92 15.12 26.10
CA LYS A 32 -15.77 15.97 27.28
C LYS A 32 -14.51 15.54 28.04
N GLN A 33 -13.59 16.48 28.23
CA GLN A 33 -12.45 16.29 29.13
C GLN A 33 -12.91 16.53 30.57
N GLY A 34 -12.78 15.51 31.42
CA GLY A 34 -12.81 15.68 32.88
C GLY A 34 -11.43 16.05 33.42
N ARG A 35 -11.30 16.16 34.76
CA ARG A 35 -9.98 16.38 35.41
C ARG A 35 -9.05 15.17 35.28
N ASP A 36 -9.60 13.94 35.24
CA ASP A 36 -8.81 12.70 35.30
C ASP A 36 -9.04 11.72 34.11
N ALA A 37 -10.12 11.86 33.34
CA ALA A 37 -10.49 10.90 32.30
C ALA A 37 -11.25 11.53 31.12
N GLU A 38 -11.12 10.96 29.93
CA GLU A 38 -11.85 11.39 28.73
C GLU A 38 -13.19 10.67 28.62
N LEU A 39 -14.30 11.42 28.69
CA LEU A 39 -15.64 10.89 28.45
C LEU A 39 -16.07 11.17 27.00
N VAL A 40 -16.31 10.10 26.24
CA VAL A 40 -16.77 10.16 24.85
C VAL A 40 -18.20 9.67 24.74
N TYR A 41 -19.04 10.46 24.08
CA TYR A 41 -20.42 10.15 23.77
C TYR A 41 -20.52 9.71 22.32
N TRP A 42 -21.13 8.56 22.09
CA TRP A 42 -21.26 7.95 20.77
C TRP A 42 -22.73 7.78 20.41
N LYS A 43 -23.04 7.93 19.12
CA LYS A 43 -24.38 7.70 18.55
C LYS A 43 -24.30 6.64 17.45
N CYS A 44 -25.34 5.84 17.28
CA CYS A 44 -25.38 4.83 16.21
C CYS A 44 -25.16 5.48 14.84
N THR A 45 -24.54 4.74 13.92
CA THR A 45 -24.32 5.20 12.54
C THR A 45 -25.53 5.02 11.64
N GLU A 46 -26.47 4.14 11.99
CA GLU A 46 -27.68 3.94 11.20
C GLU A 46 -28.60 5.16 11.30
N MET A 47 -29.22 5.50 10.16
CA MET A 47 -30.15 6.61 10.10
C MET A 47 -31.36 6.34 11.01
N ASP A 48 -31.81 7.38 11.70
CA ASP A 48 -32.95 7.34 12.62
C ASP A 48 -32.85 6.31 13.75
N CYS A 49 -31.65 5.81 14.06
CA CYS A 49 -31.43 4.95 15.21
C CYS A 49 -31.14 5.78 16.48
N PRO A 50 -31.90 5.58 17.58
CA PRO A 50 -31.69 6.29 18.83
C PRO A 50 -30.50 5.76 19.64
N GLY A 51 -29.88 4.65 19.24
CA GLY A 51 -28.85 3.95 19.98
C GLY A 51 -27.67 4.84 20.36
N THR A 52 -27.29 4.80 21.63
CA THR A 52 -26.13 5.58 22.14
C THR A 52 -25.29 4.74 23.09
N VAL A 53 -24.01 5.05 23.16
CA VAL A 53 -23.08 4.44 24.13
C VAL A 53 -22.12 5.51 24.62
N ASN A 54 -21.69 5.37 25.86
CA ASN A 54 -20.67 6.22 26.45
C ASN A 54 -19.45 5.38 26.80
N THR A 55 -18.28 5.97 26.60
CA THR A 55 -17.02 5.36 26.99
C THR A 55 -16.19 6.34 27.82
N THR A 56 -15.50 5.83 28.82
CA THR A 56 -14.46 6.56 29.56
C THR A 56 -13.15 5.81 29.36
N ASP A 57 -12.13 6.48 28.86
CA ASP A 57 -10.81 5.88 28.58
C ASP A 57 -10.89 4.56 27.76
N ASN A 58 -11.73 4.56 26.72
CA ASN A 58 -12.02 3.41 25.86
C ASN A 58 -12.67 2.20 26.56
N LEU A 59 -13.25 2.38 27.75
CA LEU A 59 -14.08 1.39 28.41
C LEU A 59 -15.54 1.80 28.33
N VAL A 60 -16.42 0.86 27.98
CA VAL A 60 -17.87 1.11 27.97
C VAL A 60 -18.35 1.39 29.38
N THR A 61 -18.96 2.55 29.59
CA THR A 61 -19.53 2.93 30.89
C THR A 61 -21.04 2.76 30.95
N ARG A 62 -21.75 3.03 29.85
CA ARG A 62 -23.22 2.88 29.78
C ARG A 62 -23.73 2.79 28.35
N PHE A 63 -24.91 2.20 28.20
CA PHE A 63 -25.76 2.22 27.00
C PHE A 63 -27.04 3.01 27.30
N PRO A 64 -27.07 4.34 27.06
CA PRO A 64 -28.21 5.16 27.49
C PRO A 64 -29.49 4.96 26.68
N ARG A 65 -29.39 4.45 25.45
CA ARG A 65 -30.52 4.22 24.55
C ARG A 65 -30.28 2.97 23.74
N ASP A 66 -31.33 2.16 23.61
CA ASP A 66 -31.35 0.96 22.79
C ASP A 66 -31.46 1.28 21.30
N HIS A 67 -31.17 0.28 20.48
CA HIS A 67 -31.29 0.37 19.02
C HIS A 67 -32.69 -0.05 18.57
N ASN A 68 -33.12 0.46 17.42
CA ASN A 68 -34.36 0.08 16.74
C ASN A 68 -34.11 -0.81 15.50
N HIS A 69 -32.91 -1.35 15.36
CA HIS A 69 -32.51 -2.25 14.29
C HIS A 69 -31.67 -3.39 14.88
N PRO A 70 -31.60 -4.56 14.20
CA PRO A 70 -30.77 -5.66 14.66
C PRO A 70 -29.27 -5.33 14.57
N PRO A 71 -28.43 -6.02 15.36
CA PRO A 71 -26.98 -5.92 15.24
C PRO A 71 -26.49 -6.53 13.92
N SER A 72 -25.39 -6.01 13.37
CA SER A 72 -24.75 -6.55 12.17
C SER A 72 -23.26 -6.81 12.42
N HIS A 73 -22.98 -8.01 12.92
CA HIS A 73 -21.60 -8.48 13.11
C HIS A 73 -20.86 -8.61 11.77
N ALA A 74 -21.57 -9.01 10.71
CA ALA A 74 -21.03 -9.12 9.36
C ALA A 74 -20.53 -7.76 8.82
N ASP A 75 -21.32 -6.68 8.96
CA ASP A 75 -20.90 -5.34 8.54
C ASP A 75 -19.66 -4.86 9.31
N ILE A 76 -19.62 -5.08 10.63
CA ILE A 76 -18.45 -4.74 11.46
C ILE A 76 -17.21 -5.49 10.97
N LYS A 77 -17.30 -6.81 10.76
CA LYS A 77 -16.19 -7.63 10.26
C LYS A 77 -15.74 -7.19 8.86
N ALA A 78 -16.67 -6.86 7.96
CA ALA A 78 -16.33 -6.34 6.62
C ALA A 78 -15.62 -4.98 6.70
N LYS A 79 -16.00 -4.11 7.64
CA LYS A 79 -15.30 -2.82 7.86
C LYS A 79 -13.91 -3.00 8.45
N LEU A 80 -13.75 -3.95 9.37
CA LEU A 80 -12.44 -4.33 9.91
C LEU A 80 -11.51 -4.86 8.81
N PHE A 81 -12.05 -5.71 7.92
CA PHE A 81 -11.33 -6.17 6.74
C PHE A 81 -10.82 -4.99 5.88
N LEU A 82 -11.69 -4.02 5.57
CA LEU A 82 -11.29 -2.84 4.77
C LEU A 82 -10.28 -1.95 5.48
N SER A 83 -10.38 -1.83 6.80
CA SER A 83 -9.41 -1.11 7.62
C SER A 83 -8.03 -1.76 7.51
N HIS A 84 -7.98 -3.07 7.73
CA HIS A 84 -6.74 -3.87 7.64
C HIS A 84 -6.13 -3.80 6.24
N LEU A 85 -6.96 -3.96 5.19
CA LEU A 85 -6.50 -3.83 3.81
C LEU A 85 -5.96 -2.43 3.51
N SER A 86 -6.56 -1.37 4.09
CA SER A 86 -6.08 0.01 3.93
C SER A 86 -4.76 0.25 4.67
N GLU A 87 -4.54 -0.42 5.80
CA GLU A 87 -3.26 -0.41 6.51
C GLU A 87 -2.16 -1.11 5.72
N LYS A 88 -2.45 -2.29 5.16
CA LYS A 88 -1.54 -2.99 4.24
C LYS A 88 -1.25 -2.15 3.00
N ALA A 89 -2.27 -1.55 2.38
CA ALA A 89 -2.09 -0.69 1.21
C ALA A 89 -1.09 0.46 1.43
N ARG A 90 -0.96 0.94 2.67
CA ARG A 90 -0.01 1.98 3.09
C ARG A 90 1.38 1.45 3.42
N SER A 91 1.48 0.25 3.98
CA SER A 91 2.74 -0.31 4.51
C SER A 91 3.48 -1.22 3.52
N CYS A 92 2.83 -1.70 2.46
CA CYS A 92 3.49 -2.54 1.45
C CYS A 92 3.19 -2.06 0.02
N LEU A 93 4.16 -2.32 -0.86
CA LEU A 93 4.14 -1.87 -2.27
C LEU A 93 3.66 -2.93 -3.25
N ASP A 94 3.29 -4.14 -2.77
CA ASP A 94 2.68 -5.18 -3.59
C ASP A 94 1.49 -4.65 -4.37
N SER A 95 1.16 -5.32 -5.47
CA SER A 95 -0.01 -4.95 -6.27
C SER A 95 -1.27 -4.97 -5.39
N LEU A 96 -2.04 -3.88 -5.40
CA LEU A 96 -3.30 -3.80 -4.64
C LEU A 96 -4.30 -4.92 -5.00
N PRO A 97 -4.42 -5.36 -6.26
CA PRO A 97 -5.19 -6.57 -6.59
C PRO A 97 -4.69 -7.81 -5.84
N THR A 98 -3.38 -8.09 -5.88
CA THR A 98 -2.79 -9.26 -5.19
C THR A 98 -3.01 -9.20 -3.68
N LEU A 99 -2.89 -8.02 -3.08
CA LEU A 99 -3.18 -7.82 -1.66
C LEU A 99 -4.64 -8.06 -1.32
N TYR A 100 -5.56 -7.56 -2.15
CA TYR A 100 -6.98 -7.82 -1.95
C TYR A 100 -7.28 -9.32 -2.05
N ASP A 101 -6.76 -9.99 -3.07
CA ASP A 101 -6.99 -11.41 -3.30
C ASP A 101 -6.42 -12.27 -2.17
N SER A 102 -5.21 -11.96 -1.69
CA SER A 102 -4.59 -12.70 -0.59
C SER A 102 -5.38 -12.58 0.72
N GLU A 103 -5.96 -11.41 1.00
CA GLU A 103 -6.82 -11.23 2.18
C GLU A 103 -8.18 -11.92 2.02
N ILE A 104 -8.78 -11.91 0.83
CA ILE A 104 -10.05 -12.61 0.57
C ILE A 104 -9.88 -14.13 0.67
N ILE A 105 -8.76 -14.68 0.18
CA ILE A 105 -8.46 -16.11 0.25
C ILE A 105 -8.47 -16.61 1.70
N GLN A 106 -8.05 -15.79 2.66
CA GLN A 106 -8.10 -16.18 4.08
C GLN A 106 -9.51 -16.50 4.59
N PHE A 107 -10.56 -15.92 4.01
CA PHE A 107 -11.95 -16.29 4.32
C PHE A 107 -12.36 -17.61 3.65
N ARG A 108 -11.83 -17.90 2.47
CA ARG A 108 -12.08 -19.17 1.76
C ARG A 108 -11.43 -20.36 2.42
N CYS A 109 -10.32 -20.15 3.13
CA CYS A 109 -9.60 -21.21 3.84
C CYS A 109 -10.22 -21.56 5.21
N ARG A 110 -11.30 -20.88 5.63
CA ARG A 110 -12.07 -21.21 6.85
C ARG A 110 -13.23 -22.13 6.51
N GLU A 111 -13.83 -22.74 7.53
CA GLU A 111 -15.10 -23.45 7.34
C GLU A 111 -16.13 -22.51 6.74
N TRP A 112 -16.74 -22.94 5.64
CA TRP A 112 -17.72 -22.15 4.91
C TRP A 112 -19.09 -22.26 5.60
N ASP A 113 -19.23 -21.50 6.68
CA ASP A 113 -20.46 -21.37 7.47
C ASP A 113 -21.30 -20.15 7.05
N GLU A 114 -22.50 -20.06 7.63
CA GLU A 114 -23.44 -18.95 7.38
C GLU A 114 -22.86 -17.59 7.81
N ASP A 115 -22.09 -17.57 8.90
CA ASP A 115 -21.39 -16.37 9.36
C ASP A 115 -20.38 -15.86 8.33
N THR A 116 -19.56 -16.77 7.77
CA THR A 116 -18.56 -16.46 6.75
C THR A 116 -19.23 -15.96 5.48
N ARG A 117 -20.31 -16.61 5.05
CA ARG A 117 -21.11 -16.16 3.92
C ARG A 117 -21.61 -14.73 4.10
N GLN A 118 -22.23 -14.43 5.24
CA GLN A 118 -22.75 -13.08 5.52
C GLN A 118 -21.66 -12.01 5.53
N ILE A 119 -20.46 -12.34 6.02
CA ILE A 119 -19.32 -11.41 5.99
C ILE A 119 -18.88 -11.15 4.55
N VAL A 120 -18.67 -12.20 3.76
CA VAL A 120 -18.19 -12.09 2.37
C VAL A 120 -19.18 -11.31 1.50
N GLU A 121 -20.48 -11.51 1.70
CA GLU A 121 -21.54 -10.73 1.02
C GLU A 121 -21.47 -9.22 1.32
N LYS A 122 -20.90 -8.82 2.47
CA LYS A 122 -20.72 -7.40 2.86
C LYS A 122 -19.37 -6.83 2.45
N ILE A 123 -18.40 -7.65 2.02
CA ILE A 123 -17.11 -7.17 1.55
C ILE A 123 -17.28 -6.60 0.13
N PRO A 124 -16.89 -5.34 -0.14
CA PRO A 124 -16.99 -4.78 -1.47
C PRO A 124 -15.98 -5.45 -2.40
N THR A 125 -16.32 -5.53 -3.69
CA THR A 125 -15.38 -5.99 -4.73
C THR A 125 -14.15 -5.09 -4.80
N PHE A 126 -13.04 -5.62 -5.32
CA PHE A 126 -11.83 -4.83 -5.53
C PHE A 126 -12.12 -3.55 -6.33
N THR A 127 -12.89 -3.63 -7.41
CA THR A 127 -13.26 -2.48 -8.24
C THR A 127 -13.95 -1.37 -7.43
N ALA A 128 -14.82 -1.74 -6.47
CA ALA A 128 -15.54 -0.78 -5.65
C ALA A 128 -14.62 -0.07 -4.62
N CYS A 129 -13.61 -0.76 -4.09
CA CYS A 129 -12.67 -0.16 -3.12
C CYS A 129 -11.37 0.37 -3.76
N LYS A 130 -11.10 0.07 -5.04
CA LYS A 130 -9.87 0.40 -5.78
C LYS A 130 -9.40 1.84 -5.55
N SER A 131 -10.22 2.82 -5.90
CA SER A 131 -9.84 4.24 -5.82
C SER A 131 -9.51 4.67 -4.38
N SER A 132 -10.21 4.11 -3.39
CA SER A 132 -9.92 4.40 -1.99
C SER A 132 -8.57 3.82 -1.57
N LEU A 133 -8.26 2.58 -1.95
CA LEU A 133 -6.99 1.92 -1.63
C LEU A 133 -5.81 2.64 -2.27
N TYR A 134 -5.90 3.00 -3.56
CA TYR A 134 -4.86 3.79 -4.23
C TYR A 134 -4.67 5.15 -3.58
N ARG A 135 -5.75 5.83 -3.18
CA ARG A 135 -5.65 7.11 -2.47
C ARG A 135 -4.95 6.97 -1.12
N GLN A 136 -5.25 5.91 -0.35
CA GLN A 136 -4.56 5.63 0.91
C GLN A 136 -3.08 5.35 0.69
N ARG A 137 -2.72 4.51 -0.30
CA ARG A 137 -1.31 4.28 -0.63
C ARG A 137 -0.59 5.57 -1.01
N ASN A 138 -1.23 6.42 -1.81
CA ASN A 138 -0.66 7.68 -2.25
C ASN A 138 -0.46 8.72 -1.14
N THR A 139 -0.95 8.50 0.10
CA THR A 139 -0.59 9.38 1.23
C THR A 139 0.81 9.12 1.74
N GLU A 140 1.31 7.89 1.57
CA GLU A 140 2.65 7.49 2.01
C GLU A 140 3.70 7.62 0.89
N LEU A 141 3.26 7.65 -0.38
CA LEU A 141 4.16 7.80 -1.51
C LEU A 141 4.56 9.26 -1.75
N PRO A 142 5.80 9.51 -2.21
CA PRO A 142 6.22 10.83 -2.60
C PRO A 142 5.36 11.37 -3.76
N ARG A 143 5.20 12.70 -3.80
CA ARG A 143 4.50 13.35 -4.91
C ARG A 143 5.23 13.09 -6.22
N GLN A 144 4.47 12.83 -7.27
CA GLN A 144 5.06 12.63 -8.59
C GLN A 144 5.82 13.89 -9.03
N PRO A 145 7.09 13.75 -9.45
CA PRO A 145 7.88 14.89 -9.88
C PRO A 145 7.32 15.48 -11.18
N ALA A 146 7.39 16.81 -11.31
CA ALA A 146 6.92 17.52 -12.50
C ALA A 146 7.94 17.49 -13.65
N THR A 147 9.23 17.36 -13.33
CA THR A 147 10.34 17.33 -14.29
C THR A 147 11.36 16.28 -13.88
N ARG A 148 12.18 15.81 -14.84
CA ARG A 148 13.27 14.85 -14.56
C ARG A 148 14.29 15.37 -13.55
N GLN A 149 14.57 16.68 -13.58
CA GLN A 149 15.50 17.33 -12.66
C GLN A 149 15.07 17.17 -11.20
N ASN A 150 13.77 17.25 -10.94
CA ASN A 150 13.19 17.16 -9.60
C ASN A 150 13.06 15.72 -9.09
N ILE A 151 13.50 14.73 -9.86
CA ILE A 151 13.58 13.36 -9.37
C ILE A 151 14.78 13.28 -8.42
N ASP A 152 14.50 12.94 -7.17
CA ASP A 152 15.47 12.69 -6.12
C ASP A 152 15.08 11.37 -5.43
N LEU A 153 15.89 10.33 -5.61
CA LEU A 153 15.64 9.02 -5.03
C LEU A 153 16.20 8.97 -3.61
N GLN A 154 15.34 9.12 -2.61
CA GLN A 154 15.74 9.02 -1.19
C GLN A 154 16.19 7.59 -0.82
N ALA A 155 16.96 7.46 0.26
CA ALA A 155 17.62 6.21 0.65
C ALA A 155 16.68 4.99 0.70
N GLU A 156 15.48 5.12 1.27
CA GLU A 156 14.50 4.03 1.32
C GLU A 156 14.02 3.53 -0.06
N TRP A 157 14.19 4.33 -1.12
CA TRP A 157 13.82 3.99 -2.50
C TRP A 157 15.00 3.55 -3.35
N ARG A 158 16.21 3.50 -2.76
CA ARG A 158 17.43 3.10 -3.46
C ARG A 158 17.83 1.66 -3.21
N GLU A 159 17.17 0.96 -2.28
CA GLU A 159 17.54 -0.39 -1.87
C GLU A 159 16.53 -1.45 -2.32
N THR A 160 17.00 -2.70 -2.47
CA THR A 160 16.15 -3.88 -2.62
C THR A 160 15.47 -4.23 -1.29
N SER A 161 14.52 -5.17 -1.32
CA SER A 161 13.92 -5.73 -0.09
C SER A 161 14.92 -6.44 0.83
N THR A 162 16.13 -6.73 0.35
CA THR A 162 17.23 -7.33 1.12
C THR A 162 18.25 -6.29 1.60
N GLY A 163 18.02 -5.00 1.34
CA GLY A 163 18.90 -3.90 1.75
C GLY A 163 20.11 -3.68 0.83
N GLN A 164 20.12 -4.26 -0.38
CA GLN A 164 21.20 -4.03 -1.35
C GLN A 164 20.92 -2.76 -2.16
N ASN A 165 21.93 -1.94 -2.42
CA ASN A 165 21.77 -0.79 -3.33
C ASN A 165 21.35 -1.26 -4.73
N PHE A 166 20.26 -0.69 -5.22
CA PHE A 166 19.62 -1.00 -6.50
C PHE A 166 19.66 0.18 -7.49
N VAL A 167 20.22 1.33 -7.10
CA VAL A 167 20.43 2.48 -7.98
C VAL A 167 21.90 2.56 -8.34
N LEU A 168 22.23 2.24 -9.59
CA LEU A 168 23.59 2.29 -10.12
C LEU A 168 23.99 3.71 -10.53
N SER A 169 23.06 4.52 -11.02
CA SER A 169 23.37 5.89 -11.44
C SER A 169 22.14 6.78 -11.55
N GLU A 170 22.33 8.04 -11.22
CA GLU A 170 21.40 9.15 -11.47
C GLU A 170 22.17 10.23 -12.25
N ASP A 171 22.27 10.06 -13.57
CA ASP A 171 23.15 10.86 -14.42
C ASP A 171 22.40 11.99 -15.13
N GLY A 172 22.82 13.23 -14.88
CA GLY A 172 22.34 14.43 -15.56
C GLY A 172 21.06 15.04 -15.01
N ASP A 173 20.74 16.24 -15.52
CA ASP A 173 19.64 17.08 -15.04
C ASP A 173 18.39 17.00 -15.94
N ILE A 174 18.32 17.87 -16.97
CA ILE A 174 17.18 17.90 -17.90
C ILE A 174 17.07 16.58 -18.64
N ASN A 175 18.21 16.04 -19.08
CA ASN A 175 18.31 14.75 -19.76
C ASN A 175 18.66 13.63 -18.78
N LYS A 176 18.13 13.62 -17.56
CA LYS A 176 18.45 12.60 -16.54
C LYS A 176 18.30 11.17 -17.10
N ILE A 177 19.26 10.30 -16.80
CA ILE A 177 19.16 8.84 -16.93
C ILE A 177 19.17 8.26 -15.52
N LEU A 178 18.20 7.40 -15.24
CA LEU A 178 18.18 6.59 -14.01
C LEU A 178 18.53 5.16 -14.38
N VAL A 179 19.54 4.59 -13.73
CA VAL A 179 19.98 3.20 -13.96
C VAL A 179 19.80 2.42 -12.69
N PHE A 180 19.07 1.32 -12.79
CA PHE A 180 18.78 0.39 -11.70
C PHE A 180 19.37 -0.98 -11.97
N GLY A 181 19.79 -1.62 -10.89
CA GLY A 181 20.51 -2.89 -10.86
C GLY A 181 21.38 -2.94 -9.61
N THR A 182 21.86 -4.13 -9.27
CA THR A 182 22.86 -4.32 -8.22
C THR A 182 24.26 -4.50 -8.81
N SER A 183 25.28 -4.42 -7.96
CA SER A 183 26.64 -4.81 -8.34
C SER A 183 26.71 -6.26 -8.83
N ASP A 184 25.92 -7.17 -8.24
CA ASP A 184 25.82 -8.56 -8.70
C ASP A 184 25.19 -8.64 -10.10
N ASN A 185 24.17 -7.82 -10.40
CA ASN A 185 23.62 -7.73 -11.76
C ASN A 185 24.68 -7.28 -12.77
N LEU A 186 25.50 -6.28 -12.43
CA LEU A 186 26.61 -5.86 -13.30
C LEU A 186 27.66 -6.94 -13.48
N ARG A 187 27.97 -7.70 -12.42
CA ARG A 187 28.90 -8.84 -12.49
C ARG A 187 28.38 -9.94 -13.41
N HIS A 188 27.11 -10.31 -13.30
CA HIS A 188 26.52 -11.28 -14.21
C HIS A 188 26.48 -10.75 -15.65
N LEU A 189 26.17 -9.47 -15.84
CA LEU A 189 26.15 -8.86 -17.16
C LEU A 189 27.55 -8.83 -17.81
N SER A 190 28.61 -8.59 -17.05
CA SER A 190 29.99 -8.53 -17.57
C SER A 190 30.57 -9.91 -17.91
N GLN A 191 30.05 -10.96 -17.29
CA GLN A 191 30.44 -12.35 -17.53
C GLN A 191 29.60 -13.05 -18.61
N ALA A 192 28.49 -12.45 -19.02
CA ALA A 192 27.56 -13.05 -19.96
C ALA A 192 28.13 -13.07 -21.39
N ASN A 193 28.05 -14.24 -22.04
CA ASN A 193 28.42 -14.40 -23.44
C ASN A 193 27.38 -13.81 -24.40
N THR A 194 26.14 -13.65 -23.94
CA THR A 194 25.04 -13.15 -24.75
C THR A 194 24.19 -12.21 -23.93
N ILE A 195 24.00 -11.01 -24.47
CA ILE A 195 23.15 -9.97 -23.89
C ILE A 195 22.05 -9.62 -24.88
N PHE A 196 20.88 -9.32 -24.36
CA PHE A 196 19.73 -8.84 -25.13
C PHE A 196 19.30 -7.51 -24.54
N ALA A 197 18.92 -6.55 -25.38
CA ALA A 197 18.47 -5.27 -24.88
C ALA A 197 17.30 -4.75 -25.70
N ASP A 198 16.26 -4.30 -25.01
CA ASP A 198 15.04 -3.79 -25.63
C ASP A 198 14.50 -2.56 -24.90
N GLY A 199 13.89 -1.65 -25.67
CA GLY A 199 13.28 -0.43 -25.18
C GLY A 199 11.76 -0.54 -25.12
N THR A 200 11.20 -0.58 -23.91
CA THR A 200 9.75 -0.62 -23.68
C THR A 200 9.19 0.79 -23.51
N PHE A 201 8.21 1.16 -24.33
CA PHE A 201 7.59 2.50 -24.27
C PHE A 201 6.34 2.54 -23.39
N TYR A 202 5.56 1.46 -23.41
CA TYR A 202 4.29 1.37 -22.67
C TYR A 202 4.49 1.40 -21.15
N ALA A 203 5.59 0.82 -20.66
CA ALA A 203 5.91 0.76 -19.24
C ALA A 203 6.69 1.99 -18.72
N SER A 204 7.04 2.94 -19.60
CA SER A 204 7.84 4.10 -19.22
C SER A 204 6.99 5.16 -18.49
N PRO A 205 7.46 5.71 -17.36
CA PRO A 205 6.84 6.87 -16.72
C PRO A 205 6.80 8.06 -17.68
N LEU A 206 5.81 8.94 -17.50
CA LEU A 206 5.55 10.10 -18.37
C LEU A 206 6.79 10.98 -18.62
N LEU A 207 7.68 11.10 -17.63
CA LEU A 207 8.89 11.92 -17.73
C LEU A 207 9.96 11.31 -18.63
N PHE A 208 9.91 10.02 -18.94
CA PHE A 208 10.91 9.31 -19.73
C PHE A 208 10.31 8.80 -21.03
N LYS A 209 11.14 8.72 -22.08
CA LYS A 209 10.67 8.27 -23.38
C LYS A 209 10.60 6.75 -23.47
N GLN A 210 11.43 6.05 -22.70
CA GLN A 210 11.50 4.59 -22.68
C GLN A 210 12.10 4.06 -21.38
N LEU A 211 11.67 2.87 -21.02
CA LEU A 211 12.38 1.97 -20.11
C LEU A 211 13.19 0.99 -20.96
N TYR A 212 14.51 1.13 -20.91
CA TYR A 212 15.45 0.26 -21.60
C TYR A 212 15.93 -0.84 -20.65
N ILE A 213 15.77 -2.10 -21.04
CA ILE A 213 16.08 -3.25 -20.19
C ILE A 213 17.18 -4.07 -20.86
N ILE A 214 18.25 -4.34 -20.12
CA ILE A 214 19.34 -5.21 -20.57
C ILE A 214 19.22 -6.54 -19.83
N HIS A 215 19.13 -7.60 -20.61
CA HIS A 215 19.07 -8.97 -20.18
C HIS A 215 20.39 -9.67 -20.49
N ALA A 216 20.70 -10.70 -19.72
CA ALA A 216 21.78 -11.62 -19.99
C ALA A 216 21.27 -13.06 -20.03
N LEU A 217 21.91 -13.89 -20.85
CA LEU A 217 21.73 -15.34 -20.82
C LEU A 217 22.64 -15.93 -19.74
N ILE A 218 22.05 -16.52 -18.70
CA ILE A 218 22.74 -17.18 -17.58
C ILE A 218 22.17 -18.59 -17.47
N GLU A 219 23.00 -19.62 -17.60
CA GLU A 219 22.58 -21.02 -17.52
C GLU A 219 21.35 -21.33 -18.42
N GLU A 220 21.39 -20.86 -19.66
CA GLU A 220 20.34 -21.02 -20.69
C GLU A 220 19.04 -20.26 -20.43
N GLU A 221 18.94 -19.51 -19.34
CA GLU A 221 17.79 -18.67 -19.01
C GLU A 221 18.08 -17.19 -19.18
N MET A 222 17.07 -16.43 -19.59
CA MET A 222 17.20 -14.99 -19.83
C MET A 222 16.76 -14.21 -18.58
N TYR A 223 17.68 -13.46 -17.99
CA TYR A 223 17.43 -12.66 -16.80
C TYR A 223 17.50 -11.16 -17.11
N PRO A 224 16.50 -10.35 -16.72
CA PRO A 224 16.62 -8.89 -16.77
C PRO A 224 17.55 -8.43 -15.64
N LEU A 225 18.66 -7.80 -16.00
CA LEU A 225 19.70 -7.42 -15.04
C LEU A 225 19.76 -5.92 -14.79
N ILE A 226 19.57 -5.11 -15.84
CA ILE A 226 19.67 -3.65 -15.76
C ILE A 226 18.42 -3.03 -16.32
N PHE A 227 17.90 -2.04 -15.60
CA PHE A 227 16.74 -1.25 -16.00
C PHE A 227 17.16 0.21 -16.09
N ALA A 228 16.90 0.88 -17.21
CA ALA A 228 17.29 2.26 -17.42
C ALA A 228 16.13 3.11 -17.94
N PHE A 229 15.78 4.16 -17.22
CA PHE A 229 14.86 5.17 -17.75
C PHE A 229 15.64 6.20 -18.57
N LEU A 230 15.30 6.29 -19.86
CA LEU A 230 16.00 7.15 -20.81
C LEU A 230 15.16 8.36 -21.22
N PRO A 231 15.76 9.56 -21.31
CA PRO A 231 15.05 10.81 -21.63
C PRO A 231 14.55 10.85 -23.08
N ASP A 232 15.24 10.17 -24.00
CA ASP A 232 14.96 10.12 -25.43
C ASP A 232 15.50 8.82 -26.06
N LYS A 233 15.52 8.76 -27.40
CA LYS A 233 16.01 7.61 -28.19
C LYS A 233 17.25 7.98 -29.03
N CYS A 234 17.97 9.02 -28.64
CA CYS A 234 19.14 9.49 -29.37
C CYS A 234 20.31 8.54 -29.16
N GLN A 235 21.14 8.36 -30.19
CA GLN A 235 22.36 7.55 -30.10
C GLN A 235 23.26 7.99 -28.94
N THR A 236 23.38 9.30 -28.72
CA THR A 236 24.15 9.91 -27.62
C THR A 236 23.67 9.45 -26.24
N THR A 237 22.36 9.29 -26.06
CA THR A 237 21.76 8.81 -24.80
C THR A 237 22.11 7.36 -24.54
N TYR A 238 22.09 6.50 -25.56
CA TYR A 238 22.53 5.11 -25.43
C TYR A 238 24.04 5.01 -25.15
N GLN A 239 24.86 5.80 -25.86
CA GLN A 239 26.30 5.87 -25.59
C GLN A 239 26.59 6.26 -24.14
N ARG A 240 25.83 7.23 -23.60
CA ARG A 240 25.95 7.65 -22.21
C ARG A 240 25.53 6.55 -21.24
N LEU A 241 24.42 5.84 -21.50
CA LEU A 241 24.02 4.67 -20.71
C LEU A 241 25.14 3.62 -20.65
N PHE A 242 25.70 3.21 -21.79
CA PHE A 242 26.74 2.18 -21.81
C PHE A 242 28.05 2.65 -21.15
N ALA A 243 28.37 3.95 -21.22
CA ALA A 243 29.49 4.52 -20.49
C ALA A 243 29.29 4.44 -18.97
N ILE A 244 28.09 4.76 -18.47
CA ILE A 244 27.71 4.62 -17.06
C ILE A 244 27.88 3.17 -16.59
N LEU A 245 27.38 2.20 -17.36
CA LEU A 245 27.49 0.79 -17.00
C LEU A 245 28.94 0.32 -16.95
N LYS A 246 29.76 0.74 -17.92
CA LYS A 246 31.18 0.41 -17.95
C LYS A 246 31.92 0.98 -16.73
N ALA A 247 31.65 2.23 -16.35
CA ALA A 247 32.26 2.85 -15.18
C ALA A 247 31.89 2.13 -13.88
N ASN A 248 30.61 1.77 -13.70
CA ASN A 248 30.16 1.06 -12.50
C ASN A 248 30.67 -0.38 -12.42
N SER A 249 30.93 -1.02 -13.58
CA SER A 249 31.49 -2.38 -13.63
C SER A 249 32.97 -2.47 -13.20
N THR A 250 33.70 -1.35 -13.20
CA THR A 250 35.12 -1.31 -12.77
C THR A 250 35.30 -0.97 -11.29
N THR A 251 34.25 -0.51 -10.63
CA THR A 251 34.28 -0.07 -9.22
C THR A 251 33.66 -1.10 -8.28
N SER A 252 32.95 -2.10 -8.82
CA SER A 252 32.38 -3.25 -8.10
C SER A 252 33.30 -4.46 -8.18
#